data_AF-A0A962TIE2-F1
#
_entry.id   AF-A0A962TIE2-F1
#
_cell.length_a   1.000
_cell.length_b   1.000
_cell.length_c   1.000
_cell.angle_alpha   90.00
_cell.angle_beta   90.00
_cell.angle_gamma   90.00
#
_symmetry.space_group_name_H-M   'P 1'
#
loop_
_entity.id
_entity.type
_entity.pdbx_description
1 polymer ?
#
loop_
_entity_poly.entity_id
_entity_poly.type
_entity_poly.pdbx_seq_one_letter_code
_entity_poly.pdbx_strand_id
1 'polypeptide(L)'
;AVVDLTDLLTDPVDVLFATQLGGGTDINRALAYCQTRIDRPSETTLILISDLYEGGNAAELVKRVAQLVQSGVTVIALLALNDDGAPAYHHELAQRFATLGAPAFACTPDLFPDLMAAALQKQDIPSWASTQGIVQAGPTQKMA
;
A
#
# COMPACT_ATOMS: atom_id res chain seq x y z
N ALA A 1 15.82 1.70 13.60
CA ALA A 1 15.72 2.98 12.88
C ALA A 1 14.91 2.76 11.60
N VAL A 2 14.31 3.80 11.02
CA VAL A 2 13.73 3.70 9.67
C VAL A 2 14.87 3.84 8.67
N VAL A 3 14.91 2.94 7.69
CA VAL A 3 15.84 3.02 6.56
C VAL A 3 15.09 3.71 5.43
N ASP A 4 15.65 4.80 4.93
CA ASP A 4 15.10 5.58 3.82
C ASP A 4 16.11 5.54 2.67
N LEU A 5 15.66 5.04 1.52
CA LEU A 5 16.50 4.79 0.35
C LEU A 5 16.31 5.84 -0.75
N THR A 6 15.61 6.95 -0.46
CA THR A 6 15.25 7.98 -1.45
C THR A 6 16.47 8.47 -2.25
N ASP A 7 17.61 8.70 -1.59
CA ASP A 7 18.83 9.20 -2.22
C ASP A 7 19.52 8.17 -3.14
N LEU A 8 19.14 6.90 -3.07
CA LEU A 8 19.71 5.81 -3.85
C LEU A 8 18.84 5.42 -5.06
N LEU A 9 17.67 6.05 -5.23
CA LEU A 9 16.71 5.73 -6.30
C LEU A 9 17.20 6.06 -7.73
N THR A 10 18.37 6.67 -7.88
CA THR A 10 19.00 6.87 -9.20
C THR A 10 19.34 5.55 -9.90
N ASP A 11 19.59 4.49 -9.13
CA ASP A 11 19.73 3.12 -9.64
C ASP A 11 18.89 2.16 -8.77
N PRO A 12 17.58 2.02 -9.05
CA PRO A 12 16.70 1.21 -8.23
C PRO A 12 17.02 -0.29 -8.32
N VAL A 13 17.70 -0.75 -9.38
CA VAL A 13 18.10 -2.14 -9.53
C VAL A 13 19.22 -2.45 -8.54
N ASP A 14 20.25 -1.61 -8.49
CA ASP A 14 21.33 -1.77 -7.52
C ASP A 14 20.80 -1.72 -6.08
N VAL A 15 19.87 -0.79 -5.78
CA VAL A 15 19.21 -0.75 -4.47
C VAL A 15 18.54 -2.08 -4.12
N LEU A 16 17.78 -2.68 -5.05
CA LEU A 16 17.09 -3.94 -4.78
C LEU A 16 18.06 -5.11 -4.48
N PHE A 17 19.24 -5.12 -5.11
CA PHE A 17 20.22 -6.20 -4.91
C PHE A 17 21.24 -5.94 -3.80
N ALA A 18 21.52 -4.68 -3.47
CA ALA A 18 22.52 -4.28 -2.49
C ALA A 18 21.93 -4.07 -1.08
N THR A 19 20.63 -3.82 -0.96
CA THR A 19 20.02 -3.50 0.34
C THR A 19 19.79 -4.75 1.17
N GLN A 20 20.49 -4.87 2.29
CA GLN A 20 20.20 -5.91 3.29
C GLN A 20 19.37 -5.32 4.43
N LEU A 21 18.04 -5.42 4.30
CA LEU A 21 17.11 -5.04 5.36
C LEU A 21 16.93 -6.23 6.31
N GLY A 22 17.39 -6.06 7.55
CA GLY A 22 17.13 -6.97 8.67
C GLY A 22 16.24 -6.32 9.73
N GLY A 23 15.82 -7.11 10.72
CA GLY A 23 14.85 -6.67 11.73
C GLY A 23 13.41 -6.83 11.23
N GLY A 24 12.49 -7.14 12.14
CA GLY A 24 11.10 -7.41 11.79
C GLY A 24 10.36 -6.22 11.18
N THR A 25 9.14 -6.48 10.72
CA THR A 25 8.27 -5.48 10.09
C THR A 25 7.65 -4.53 11.13
N ASP A 26 7.79 -3.21 10.94
CA ASP A 26 7.08 -2.18 11.72
C ASP A 26 6.47 -1.17 10.73
N ILE A 27 5.27 -1.48 10.24
CA ILE A 27 4.58 -0.72 9.18
C ILE A 27 4.15 0.63 9.72
N ASN A 28 3.61 0.66 10.94
CA ASN A 28 3.18 1.88 11.62
C ASN A 28 4.32 2.90 11.71
N ARG A 29 5.53 2.47 12.10
CA ARG A 29 6.67 3.38 12.17
C ARG A 29 7.12 3.86 10.80
N ALA A 30 7.10 3.00 9.78
CA ALA A 30 7.41 3.39 8.41
C ALA A 30 6.41 4.46 7.91
N LEU A 31 5.11 4.24 8.09
CA LEU A 31 4.08 5.23 7.72
C LEU A 31 4.16 6.51 8.55
N ALA A 32 4.54 6.43 9.83
CA ALA A 32 4.75 7.61 10.68
C ALA A 32 5.87 8.49 10.11
N TYR A 33 6.96 7.87 9.66
CA TYR A 33 8.04 8.57 9.00
C TYR A 33 7.60 9.17 7.67
N CYS A 34 6.93 8.40 6.81
CA CYS A 34 6.41 8.91 5.53
C CYS A 34 5.48 10.11 5.72
N GLN A 35 4.61 10.10 6.73
CA GLN A 35 3.74 11.25 7.04
C GLN A 35 4.52 12.56 7.26
N THR A 36 5.71 12.50 7.86
CA THR A 36 6.54 13.71 8.07
C THR A 36 7.13 14.30 6.79
N ARG A 37 7.04 13.57 5.67
CA ARG A 37 7.60 13.91 4.36
C ARG A 37 6.53 14.36 3.36
N ILE A 38 5.25 14.33 3.74
CA ILE A 38 4.13 14.69 2.85
C ILE A 38 3.81 16.17 3.02
N ASP A 39 4.17 16.98 2.02
CA ASP A 39 3.87 18.42 2.02
C ASP A 39 2.53 18.75 1.35
N ARG A 40 2.10 17.95 0.37
CA ARG A 40 0.86 18.16 -0.39
C ARG A 40 0.00 16.90 -0.40
N PRO A 41 -0.77 16.65 0.67
CA PRO A 41 -1.55 15.43 0.82
C PRO A 41 -2.44 15.11 -0.39
N SER A 42 -3.18 16.10 -0.91
CA SER A 42 -4.08 15.93 -2.04
C SER A 42 -3.40 15.66 -3.39
N GLU A 43 -2.08 15.82 -3.49
CA GLU A 43 -1.26 15.53 -4.66
C GLU A 43 -0.36 14.30 -4.44
N THR A 44 -0.55 13.59 -3.32
CA THR A 44 0.32 12.49 -2.91
C THR A 44 -0.40 11.15 -3.09
N THR A 45 0.29 10.21 -3.74
CA THR A 45 -0.05 8.78 -3.73
C THR A 45 0.95 8.02 -2.88
N LEU A 46 0.47 7.28 -1.89
CA LEU A 46 1.28 6.38 -1.06
C LEU A 46 0.96 4.94 -1.45
N ILE A 47 1.96 4.25 -2.01
CA ILE A 47 1.90 2.82 -2.29
C ILE A 47 2.58 2.07 -1.15
N LEU A 48 1.83 1.26 -0.42
CA LEU A 48 2.34 0.36 0.62
C LEU A 48 2.50 -1.05 0.04
N ILE A 49 3.73 -1.49 -0.16
CA ILE A 49 4.01 -2.88 -0.56
C ILE A 49 4.27 -3.70 0.70
N SER A 50 3.33 -4.57 1.06
CA SER A 50 3.41 -5.36 2.29
C SER A 50 2.37 -6.49 2.29
N ASP A 51 2.68 -7.60 2.94
CA ASP A 51 1.72 -8.63 3.36
C ASP A 51 0.80 -8.18 4.51
N LEU A 52 0.97 -6.96 5.01
CA LEU A 52 0.25 -6.38 6.15
C LEU A 52 0.40 -7.17 7.45
N TYR A 53 1.41 -8.02 7.60
CA TYR A 53 1.77 -8.55 8.92
C TYR A 53 2.53 -7.49 9.72
N GLU A 54 1.78 -6.71 10.50
CA GLU A 54 2.32 -5.67 11.37
C GLU A 54 3.02 -6.29 12.59
N GLY A 55 4.32 -6.00 12.78
CA GLY A 55 5.08 -6.35 13.97
C GLY A 55 5.14 -5.23 15.02
N GLY A 56 4.69 -4.03 14.67
CA GLY A 56 4.48 -2.89 15.56
C GLY A 56 3.05 -2.83 16.15
N ASN A 57 2.53 -1.61 16.32
CA ASN A 57 1.19 -1.39 16.88
C ASN A 57 0.11 -1.29 15.78
N ALA A 58 -0.63 -2.37 15.56
CA ALA A 58 -1.68 -2.45 14.54
C ALA A 58 -2.85 -1.46 14.77
N ALA A 59 -3.19 -1.12 16.02
CA ALA A 59 -4.26 -0.16 16.28
C ALA A 59 -3.85 1.26 15.87
N GLU A 60 -2.59 1.63 16.16
CA GLU A 60 -2.03 2.91 15.72
C GLU A 60 -1.81 2.95 14.20
N LEU A 61 -1.43 1.81 13.58
CA LEU A 61 -1.36 1.69 12.12
C LEU A 61 -2.69 2.06 11.46
N VAL A 62 -3.80 1.47 11.93
CA VAL A 62 -5.14 1.73 11.40
C VAL A 62 -5.53 3.20 11.56
N LYS A 63 -5.28 3.80 12.72
CA LYS A 63 -5.51 5.25 12.93
C LYS A 63 -4.68 6.10 11.97
N ARG A 64 -3.43 5.72 11.74
CA ARG A 64 -2.52 6.46 10.87
C ARG A 64 -2.95 6.43 9.41
N VAL A 65 -3.37 5.26 8.93
CA VAL A 65 -3.94 5.11 7.59
C VAL A 65 -5.20 5.96 7.44
N ALA A 66 -6.07 5.95 8.45
CA ALA A 66 -7.26 6.81 8.45
C ALA A 66 -6.89 8.30 8.35
N GLN A 67 -5.89 8.75 9.09
CA GLN A 67 -5.41 10.14 9.02
C GLN A 67 -4.83 10.50 7.65
N LEU A 68 -4.04 9.60 7.04
CA LEU A 68 -3.51 9.78 5.68
C LEU A 68 -4.64 9.96 4.67
N VAL A 69 -5.60 9.04 4.65
CA VAL A 69 -6.73 9.11 3.72
C VAL A 69 -7.57 10.37 3.95
N GLN A 70 -7.88 10.70 5.21
CA GLN A 70 -8.64 11.91 5.57
C GLN A 70 -7.92 13.20 5.19
N SER A 71 -6.58 13.20 5.17
CA SER A 71 -5.80 14.35 4.71
C SER A 71 -5.82 14.54 3.19
N GLY A 72 -6.31 13.55 2.43
CA GLY A 72 -6.40 13.58 0.96
C GLY A 72 -5.33 12.77 0.25
N VAL A 73 -4.49 12.02 0.97
CA VAL A 73 -3.50 11.11 0.37
C VAL A 73 -4.24 9.92 -0.25
N THR A 74 -3.92 9.59 -1.49
CA THR A 74 -4.35 8.33 -2.10
C THR A 74 -3.48 7.20 -1.57
N VAL A 75 -3.99 6.41 -0.62
CA VAL A 75 -3.27 5.28 -0.03
C VAL A 75 -3.70 3.99 -0.71
N ILE A 76 -2.76 3.19 -1.20
CA ILE A 76 -3.03 1.90 -1.85
C ILE A 76 -2.09 0.86 -1.26
N ALA A 77 -2.63 -0.29 -0.83
CA ALA A 77 -1.83 -1.40 -0.32
C ALA A 77 -1.70 -2.50 -1.39
N LEU A 78 -0.48 -2.76 -1.83
CA LEU A 78 -0.15 -3.86 -2.71
C LEU A 78 0.26 -5.08 -1.89
N LEU A 79 -0.63 -6.06 -1.88
CA LEU A 79 -0.49 -7.28 -1.10
C LEU A 79 0.51 -8.22 -1.77
N ALA A 80 1.34 -8.84 -0.95
CA ALA A 80 2.25 -9.89 -1.41
C ALA A 80 1.46 -11.09 -1.96
N LEU A 81 1.97 -11.64 -3.07
CA LEU A 81 1.57 -12.94 -3.60
C LEU A 81 2.53 -13.99 -3.06
N ASN A 82 2.03 -15.17 -2.72
CA ASN A 82 2.90 -16.33 -2.48
C ASN A 82 3.38 -16.93 -3.82
N ASP A 83 4.26 -17.93 -3.75
CA ASP A 83 4.88 -18.55 -4.94
C ASP A 83 3.88 -19.19 -5.92
N ASP A 84 2.67 -19.53 -5.44
CA ASP A 84 1.56 -20.04 -6.27
C ASP A 84 0.67 -18.92 -6.84
N GLY A 85 1.03 -17.66 -6.62
CA GLY A 85 0.21 -16.50 -6.97
C GLY A 85 -1.05 -16.36 -6.10
N ALA A 86 -1.17 -17.11 -5.01
CA ALA A 86 -2.24 -16.96 -4.04
C ALA A 86 -1.89 -15.86 -3.03
N PRO A 87 -2.85 -15.01 -2.62
CA PRO A 87 -2.57 -13.95 -1.69
C PRO A 87 -2.17 -14.49 -0.30
N ALA A 88 -1.01 -14.10 0.22
CA ALA A 88 -0.58 -14.37 1.58
C ALA A 88 -0.44 -13.05 2.34
N TYR A 89 -1.46 -12.70 3.13
CA TYR A 89 -1.52 -11.41 3.82
C TYR A 89 -2.43 -11.44 5.05
N HIS A 90 -2.33 -10.41 5.90
CA HIS A 90 -3.20 -10.26 7.05
C HIS A 90 -4.62 -9.80 6.64
N HIS A 91 -5.54 -10.74 6.42
CA HIS A 91 -6.90 -10.48 5.91
C HIS A 91 -7.69 -9.42 6.69
N GLU A 92 -7.73 -9.51 8.02
CA GLU A 92 -8.49 -8.56 8.84
C GLU A 92 -7.97 -7.12 8.71
N LEU A 93 -6.65 -6.93 8.72
CA LEU A 93 -6.05 -5.62 8.59
C LEU A 93 -6.27 -5.04 7.19
N ALA A 94 -6.18 -5.87 6.15
CA ALA A 94 -6.51 -5.47 4.79
C ALA A 94 -7.98 -5.03 4.64
N GLN A 95 -8.92 -5.75 5.26
CA GLN A 95 -10.34 -5.34 5.29
C GLN A 95 -10.54 -4.00 6.01
N ARG A 96 -9.82 -3.78 7.13
CA ARG A 96 -9.83 -2.49 7.84
C ARG A 96 -9.29 -1.37 6.96
N PHE A 97 -8.21 -1.60 6.22
CA PHE A 97 -7.65 -0.63 5.26
C PHE A 97 -8.67 -0.28 4.18
N ALA A 98 -9.30 -1.28 3.56
CA ALA A 98 -10.31 -1.06 2.54
C ALA A 98 -11.50 -0.25 3.06
N THR A 99 -11.95 -0.52 4.30
CA THR A 99 -13.02 0.24 4.97
C THR A 99 -12.65 1.71 5.19
N LEU A 100 -11.36 2.02 5.35
CA LEU A 100 -10.85 3.37 5.51
C LEU A 100 -10.64 4.12 4.18
N GLY A 101 -10.92 3.48 3.03
CA GLY A 101 -10.64 4.06 1.71
C GLY A 101 -9.22 3.84 1.22
N ALA A 102 -8.46 2.93 1.86
CA ALA A 102 -7.15 2.47 1.39
C ALA A 102 -7.30 1.07 0.78
N PRO A 103 -7.60 0.93 -0.52
CA PRO A 103 -7.82 -0.37 -1.13
C PRO A 103 -6.58 -1.26 -1.03
N ALA A 104 -6.80 -2.54 -0.76
CA ALA A 104 -5.77 -3.55 -0.60
C ALA A 104 -6.02 -4.70 -1.56
N PHE A 105 -5.06 -4.99 -2.44
CA PHE A 105 -5.17 -6.05 -3.44
C PHE A 105 -3.80 -6.50 -3.92
N ALA A 106 -3.74 -7.68 -4.53
CA ALA A 106 -2.54 -8.11 -5.24
C ALA A 106 -2.52 -7.50 -6.64
N CYS A 107 -1.38 -6.93 -7.04
CA CYS A 107 -1.17 -6.36 -8.36
C CYS A 107 0.13 -6.94 -8.93
N THR A 108 0.06 -7.51 -10.14
CA THR A 108 1.27 -7.96 -10.82
C THR A 108 2.07 -6.75 -11.31
N PRO A 109 3.40 -6.87 -11.47
CA PRO A 109 4.23 -5.79 -11.98
C PRO A 109 3.75 -5.23 -13.33
N ASP A 110 3.17 -6.07 -14.20
CA ASP A 110 2.64 -5.66 -15.51
C ASP A 110 1.46 -4.68 -15.42
N LEU A 111 0.64 -4.78 -14.36
CA LEU A 111 -0.53 -3.92 -14.13
C LEU A 111 -0.19 -2.68 -13.30
N PHE A 112 1.00 -2.61 -12.72
CA PHE A 112 1.43 -1.51 -11.86
C PHE A 112 1.46 -0.14 -12.58
N PRO A 113 1.94 -0.02 -13.84
CA PRO A 113 1.87 1.25 -14.57
C PRO A 113 0.44 1.78 -14.73
N ASP A 114 -0.51 0.91 -15.06
CA ASP A 114 -1.92 1.28 -15.23
C ASP A 114 -2.56 1.66 -13.89
N LEU A 115 -2.21 0.96 -12.81
CA LEU A 115 -2.60 1.34 -11.45
C LEU A 115 -2.13 2.75 -11.12
N MET A 116 -0.85 3.04 -11.38
CA MET A 116 -0.27 4.35 -11.11
C MET A 116 -0.96 5.45 -11.92
N ALA A 117 -1.27 5.19 -13.19
CA ALA A 117 -2.03 6.11 -14.02
C ALA A 117 -3.43 6.39 -13.42
N ALA A 118 -4.14 5.34 -12.98
CA ALA A 118 -5.45 5.47 -12.34
C ALA A 118 -5.37 6.27 -11.02
N ALA A 119 -4.35 6.01 -10.19
CA ALA A 119 -4.12 6.71 -8.92
C ALA A 119 -3.80 8.19 -9.13
N LEU A 120 -2.91 8.52 -10.07
CA LEU A 120 -2.56 9.90 -10.39
C LEU A 120 -3.73 10.69 -10.98
N GLN A 121 -4.60 10.02 -11.74
CA GLN A 121 -5.84 10.60 -12.27
C GLN A 121 -6.98 10.63 -11.25
N LYS A 122 -6.77 10.15 -10.02
CA LYS A 122 -7.76 10.05 -8.95
C LYS A 122 -9.02 9.30 -9.37
N GLN A 123 -8.84 8.25 -10.18
CA GLN A 123 -9.92 7.34 -10.53
C GLN A 123 -10.32 6.50 -9.30
N ASP A 124 -11.51 5.91 -9.34
CA ASP A 124 -11.95 4.96 -8.33
C ASP A 124 -11.14 3.65 -8.46
N ILE A 125 -10.15 3.48 -7.59
CA ILE A 125 -9.23 2.34 -7.61
C ILE A 125 -9.96 1.01 -7.41
N PRO A 126 -10.96 0.88 -6.51
CA PRO A 126 -11.75 -0.34 -6.41
C PRO A 126 -12.44 -0.72 -7.73
N SER A 127 -13.06 0.24 -8.43
CA SER A 127 -13.67 -0.01 -9.75
C SER A 127 -12.61 -0.40 -10.78
N TRP A 128 -11.49 0.30 -10.83
CA TRP A 128 -10.37 -0.03 -11.72
C TRP A 128 -9.90 -1.48 -11.49
N ALA A 129 -9.65 -1.88 -10.24
CA ALA A 129 -9.20 -3.22 -9.92
C ALA A 129 -10.22 -4.29 -10.38
N SER A 130 -11.52 -4.02 -10.22
CA SER A 130 -12.57 -4.92 -10.73
C SER A 130 -12.56 -5.04 -12.26
N THR A 131 -12.29 -3.96 -13.00
CA THR A 131 -12.20 -4.02 -14.47
C THR A 131 -11.01 -4.84 -14.96
N GLN A 132 -9.94 -4.90 -14.17
CA GLN A 132 -8.74 -5.71 -14.42
C GLN A 132 -8.88 -7.16 -13.89
N GLY A 133 -10.02 -7.53 -13.31
CA GLY A 133 -10.23 -8.86 -12.73
C GLY A 133 -9.46 -9.12 -11.44
N ILE A 134 -8.99 -8.06 -10.77
CA ILE A 134 -8.20 -8.16 -9.54
C ILE A 134 -9.10 -8.35 -8.33
N VAL A 135 -8.81 -9.37 -7.52
CA VAL A 135 -9.51 -9.64 -6.25
C VAL A 135 -8.99 -8.71 -5.16
N GLN A 136 -9.92 -8.02 -4.49
CA GLN A 136 -9.62 -7.09 -3.39
C GLN A 136 -9.85 -7.72 -2.02
N ALA A 137 -9.10 -7.25 -1.03
CA ALA A 137 -9.28 -7.60 0.37
C ALA A 137 -10.38 -6.72 0.99
N GLY A 138 -11.63 -7.19 1.01
CA GLY A 138 -12.76 -6.41 1.53
C GLY A 138 -14.11 -7.02 1.17
N PRO A 139 -15.21 -6.61 1.82
CA PRO A 139 -16.52 -7.08 1.44
C PRO A 139 -16.78 -6.68 -0.02
N THR A 140 -17.12 -7.66 -0.85
CA THR A 140 -17.53 -7.46 -2.23
C THR A 140 -18.73 -6.52 -2.20
N GLN A 141 -18.57 -5.28 -2.64
CA GLN A 141 -19.72 -4.41 -2.87
C GLN A 141 -20.52 -5.06 -4.01
N LYS A 142 -21.60 -5.76 -3.65
CA LYS A 142 -22.65 -6.10 -4.61
C LYS A 142 -23.18 -4.76 -5.12
N MET A 143 -22.87 -4.45 -6.37
CA MET A 143 -23.63 -3.46 -7.14
C MET A 143 -25.09 -3.90 -7.10
N ALA A 144 -25.92 -3.13 -6.40
CA ALA A 144 -27.37 -3.21 -6.47
C ALA A 144 -27.86 -2.32 -7.62
#